data_AF-A0A821VFI7-F1
#
_entry.id   AF-A0A821VFI7-F1
#
_cell.length_a   1.000
_cell.length_b   1.000
_cell.length_c   1.000
_cell.angle_alpha   90.00
_cell.angle_beta   90.00
_cell.angle_gamma   90.00
#
_symmetry.space_group_name_H-M   'P 1'
#
loop_
_entity.id
_entity.type
_entity.pdbx_description
1 polymer ?
#
loop_
_entity_poly.entity_id
_entity_poly.type
_entity_poly.pdbx_seq_one_letter_code
_entity_poly.pdbx_strand_id
1 'polypeptide(L)'
;TYLRRSSSDLFIDSSPQIIRRTTSKSPIMLEQRITVRSLQPPPAPEPGPLIIKEVRPRQSSPPPPLIICEHALRPPTPPPLILRELPPTPPPVLPRETIIKELPAMPVPPRSVIIERFPPPPEKP
;
A
#
# COMPACT_ATOMS: atom_id res chain seq x y z
N THR A 1 -40.51 -57.22 -47.17
CA THR A 1 -40.56 -56.35 -45.97
C THR A 1 -41.97 -56.41 -45.43
N TYR A 2 -42.15 -57.04 -44.26
CA TYR A 2 -43.47 -57.30 -43.69
C TYR A 2 -43.88 -56.14 -42.78
N LEU A 3 -44.85 -55.33 -43.23
CA LEU A 3 -45.48 -54.30 -42.40
C LEU A 3 -46.50 -54.98 -41.49
N ARG A 4 -46.39 -54.77 -40.18
CA ARG A 4 -47.32 -55.31 -39.19
C ARG A 4 -48.37 -54.24 -38.87
N ARG A 5 -49.64 -54.59 -39.03
CA ARG A 5 -50.77 -53.69 -38.72
C ARG A 5 -51.02 -53.70 -37.21
N SER A 6 -51.01 -52.52 -36.57
CA SER A 6 -51.35 -52.38 -35.14
C SER A 6 -52.86 -52.34 -34.93
N SER A 7 -53.32 -52.49 -33.68
CA SER A 7 -54.74 -52.36 -33.30
C SER A 7 -55.33 -50.95 -33.51
N SER A 8 -54.50 -49.98 -33.88
CA SER A 8 -54.85 -48.59 -34.17
C SER A 8 -54.74 -48.26 -35.66
N ASP A 9 -54.78 -49.26 -36.54
CA ASP A 9 -54.73 -49.11 -38.01
C ASP A 9 -53.47 -48.41 -38.58
N LEU A 10 -52.42 -48.33 -37.76
CA LEU A 10 -51.11 -47.83 -38.18
C LEU A 10 -50.27 -49.01 -38.68
N PHE A 11 -49.69 -48.85 -39.87
CA PHE A 11 -48.73 -49.81 -40.41
C PHE A 11 -47.36 -49.52 -39.80
N ILE A 12 -46.90 -50.44 -38.96
CA ILE A 12 -45.60 -50.36 -38.31
C ILE A 12 -44.65 -51.25 -39.11
N ASP A 13 -43.58 -50.63 -39.64
CA ASP A 13 -42.49 -51.40 -40.21
C ASP A 13 -41.78 -52.16 -39.10
N SER A 14 -41.68 -53.48 -39.27
CA SER A 14 -40.98 -54.36 -38.33
C SER A 14 -39.47 -54.10 -38.34
N SER A 15 -38.95 -53.46 -39.39
CA SER A 15 -37.52 -53.18 -39.58
C SER A 15 -37.28 -51.75 -40.13
N PRO A 16 -37.56 -50.69 -39.36
CA PRO A 16 -37.37 -49.33 -39.85
C PRO A 16 -35.88 -49.04 -40.07
N GLN A 17 -35.53 -48.50 -41.25
CA GLN A 17 -34.17 -48.03 -41.51
C GLN A 17 -33.95 -46.67 -40.85
N ILE A 18 -33.34 -46.65 -39.68
CA ILE A 18 -33.09 -45.41 -38.91
C ILE A 18 -31.79 -44.77 -39.41
N ILE A 19 -31.88 -43.75 -40.25
CA ILE A 19 -30.72 -42.94 -40.66
C ILE A 19 -30.46 -41.87 -39.59
N ARG A 20 -29.49 -42.11 -38.71
CA ARG A 20 -29.02 -41.11 -37.74
C ARG A 20 -27.87 -40.32 -38.35
N ARG A 21 -28.02 -39.00 -38.49
CA ARG A 21 -26.89 -38.13 -38.84
C ARG A 21 -25.84 -38.28 -37.74
N THR A 22 -24.65 -38.77 -38.10
CA THR A 22 -23.53 -38.85 -37.18
C THR A 22 -23.08 -37.42 -36.89
N THR A 23 -23.43 -36.89 -35.73
CA THR A 23 -22.70 -35.74 -35.19
C THR A 23 -21.27 -36.22 -34.95
N SER A 24 -20.31 -35.61 -35.64
CA SER A 24 -18.88 -35.89 -35.45
C SER A 24 -18.54 -35.71 -33.96
N LYS A 25 -17.99 -36.75 -33.32
CA LYS A 25 -17.59 -36.70 -31.88
C LYS A 25 -16.51 -35.65 -31.61
N SER A 26 -15.75 -35.25 -32.63
CA SER A 26 -14.73 -34.23 -32.54
C SER A 26 -15.33 -32.83 -32.69
N PRO A 27 -14.88 -31.85 -31.90
CA PRO A 27 -15.27 -30.46 -32.11
C PRO A 27 -14.86 -30.03 -33.53
N ILE A 28 -15.81 -29.46 -34.26
CA ILE A 28 -15.53 -28.84 -35.56
C ILE A 28 -14.83 -27.52 -35.26
N MET A 29 -13.52 -27.47 -35.52
CA MET A 29 -12.74 -26.25 -35.37
C MET A 29 -12.93 -25.37 -36.61
N LEU A 30 -13.69 -24.29 -36.43
CA LEU A 30 -13.89 -23.27 -37.46
C LEU A 30 -12.80 -22.20 -37.31
N GLU A 31 -11.82 -22.19 -38.22
CA GLU A 31 -10.82 -21.14 -38.27
C GLU A 31 -11.35 -19.93 -39.05
N GLN A 32 -11.71 -18.87 -38.34
CA GLN A 32 -12.08 -17.61 -38.95
C GLN A 32 -10.88 -16.65 -38.94
N ARG A 33 -10.42 -16.24 -40.12
CA ARG A 33 -9.34 -15.25 -40.27
C ARG A 33 -9.89 -13.84 -40.02
N ILE A 34 -9.77 -13.36 -38.78
CA ILE A 34 -10.18 -12.01 -38.39
C ILE A 34 -8.98 -11.08 -38.52
N THR A 35 -9.16 -9.94 -39.21
CA THR A 35 -8.12 -8.91 -39.32
C THR A 35 -8.51 -7.74 -38.42
N VAL A 36 -7.87 -7.65 -37.24
CA VAL A 36 -8.09 -6.52 -36.32
C VAL A 36 -7.15 -5.39 -36.71
N ARG A 37 -7.69 -4.30 -37.28
CA ARG A 37 -6.93 -3.06 -37.51
C ARG A 37 -7.19 -2.12 -36.33
N SER A 38 -6.21 -1.94 -35.45
CA SER A 38 -6.28 -0.86 -34.48
C SER A 38 -5.89 0.44 -35.21
N LEU A 39 -6.87 1.26 -35.58
CA LEU A 39 -6.62 2.53 -36.27
C LEU A 39 -5.86 3.51 -35.36
N GLN A 40 -6.02 3.40 -34.04
CA GLN A 40 -5.31 4.21 -33.07
C GLN A 40 -5.29 3.49 -31.70
N PRO A 41 -4.13 3.32 -31.06
CA PRO A 41 -4.05 2.84 -29.69
C PRO A 41 -4.78 3.77 -28.73
N PRO A 42 -5.33 3.25 -27.61
CA PRO A 42 -5.92 4.12 -26.60
C PRO A 42 -4.87 5.13 -26.10
N PRO A 43 -5.29 6.37 -25.78
CA PRO A 43 -4.41 7.34 -25.17
C PRO A 43 -3.75 6.78 -23.91
N ALA A 44 -2.47 7.10 -23.71
CA ALA A 44 -1.79 6.76 -22.46
C ALA A 44 -2.53 7.42 -21.28
N PRO A 45 -2.59 6.76 -20.11
CA PRO A 45 -3.14 7.38 -18.91
C PRO A 45 -2.37 8.66 -18.58
N GLU A 46 -3.08 9.67 -18.11
CA GLU A 46 -2.46 10.95 -17.74
C GLU A 46 -1.44 10.75 -16.60
N PRO A 47 -0.29 11.46 -16.63
CA PRO A 47 0.66 11.44 -15.53
C PRO A 47 -0.01 11.83 -14.21
N GLY A 48 0.34 11.12 -13.13
CA GLY A 48 -0.11 11.45 -11.79
C GLY A 48 0.40 12.83 -11.32
N PRO A 49 -0.18 13.38 -10.24
CA PRO A 49 0.17 14.71 -9.76
C PRO A 49 1.62 14.76 -9.26
N LEU A 50 2.37 15.75 -9.74
CA LEU A 50 3.71 16.09 -9.23
C LEU A 50 3.58 16.98 -7.98
N ILE A 51 4.01 16.47 -6.83
CA ILE A 51 3.99 17.25 -5.58
C ILE A 51 5.41 17.76 -5.29
N ILE A 52 5.63 19.06 -5.45
CA ILE A 52 6.87 19.72 -5.06
C ILE A 52 6.71 20.26 -3.65
N LYS A 53 7.54 19.80 -2.71
CA LYS A 53 7.56 20.28 -1.32
C LYS A 53 8.86 21.00 -1.03
N GLU A 54 8.78 22.28 -0.70
CA GLU A 54 9.90 23.01 -0.13
C GLU A 54 9.85 22.83 1.38
N VAL A 55 10.87 22.17 1.94
CA VAL A 55 10.92 21.86 3.36
C VAL A 55 12.13 22.57 3.95
N ARG A 56 11.88 23.43 4.94
CA ARG A 56 12.92 23.88 5.86
C ARG A 56 12.89 22.99 7.09
N PRO A 57 14.05 22.61 7.64
CA PRO A 57 14.08 22.00 8.96
C PRO A 57 13.48 23.00 9.96
N ARG A 58 12.73 22.48 10.93
CA ARG A 58 12.17 23.31 12.01
C ARG A 58 13.33 24.00 12.73
N GLN A 59 13.19 25.30 12.99
CA GLN A 59 14.16 26.02 13.82
C GLN A 59 14.16 25.35 15.21
N SER A 60 15.33 24.89 15.65
CA SER A 60 15.45 24.36 17.01
C SER A 60 15.20 25.50 18.00
N SER A 61 14.45 25.21 19.06
CA SER A 61 14.30 26.15 20.17
C SER A 61 15.69 26.54 20.72
N PRO A 62 15.85 27.76 21.27
CA PRO A 62 17.05 28.10 22.02
C PRO A 62 17.32 27.02 23.08
N PRO A 63 18.58 26.65 23.31
CA PRO A 63 18.92 25.78 24.43
C PRO A 63 18.48 26.45 25.74
N PRO A 64 17.97 25.67 26.72
CA PRO A 64 17.62 26.21 28.02
C PRO A 64 18.85 26.82 28.71
N PRO A 65 18.66 27.76 29.63
CA PRO A 65 19.78 28.31 30.39
C PRO A 65 20.49 27.19 31.16
N LEU A 66 21.81 27.22 31.14
CA LEU A 66 22.63 26.32 31.95
C LEU A 66 22.55 26.76 33.41
N ILE A 67 21.87 25.97 34.23
CA ILE A 67 21.84 26.09 35.69
C ILE A 67 22.63 24.91 36.24
N ILE A 68 23.80 25.19 36.82
CA ILE A 68 24.70 24.16 37.35
C ILE A 68 24.33 23.93 38.82
N CYS A 69 23.68 22.80 39.11
CA CYS A 69 23.34 22.37 40.47
C CYS A 69 23.92 20.98 40.73
N GLU A 70 24.86 20.89 41.67
CA GLU A 70 25.56 19.63 42.00
C GLU A 70 24.68 18.73 42.88
N HIS A 71 24.53 17.46 42.52
CA HIS A 71 23.75 16.46 43.25
C HIS A 71 24.44 15.09 43.24
N ALA A 72 24.21 14.28 44.26
CA ALA A 72 24.74 12.92 44.35
C ALA A 72 24.06 11.96 43.35
N LEU A 73 24.86 11.07 42.74
CA LEU A 73 24.39 10.07 41.79
C LEU A 73 23.53 9.01 42.50
N ARG A 74 22.31 8.78 41.99
CA ARG A 74 21.46 7.67 42.44
C ARG A 74 21.82 6.39 41.68
N PRO A 75 21.70 5.21 42.30
CA PRO A 75 21.87 3.95 41.60
C PRO A 75 20.77 3.77 40.54
N PRO A 76 21.07 3.16 39.38
CA PRO A 76 20.09 2.94 38.32
C PRO A 76 19.09 1.86 38.70
N THR A 77 17.80 2.18 38.61
CA THR A 77 16.72 1.19 38.70
C THR A 77 16.61 0.42 37.38
N PRO A 78 16.49 -0.92 37.41
CA PRO A 78 16.36 -1.71 36.18
C PRO A 78 15.07 -1.36 35.43
N PRO A 79 15.09 -1.41 34.08
CA PRO A 79 13.90 -1.12 33.28
C PRO A 79 12.84 -2.22 33.46
N PRO A 80 11.55 -1.87 33.44
CA PRO A 80 10.48 -2.86 33.48
C PRO A 80 10.43 -3.68 32.17
N LEU A 81 10.07 -4.95 32.28
CA LEU A 81 9.81 -5.80 31.11
C LEU A 81 8.48 -5.40 30.48
N ILE A 82 8.52 -4.85 29.26
CA ILE A 82 7.32 -4.46 28.51
C ILE A 82 7.11 -5.47 27.37
N LEU A 83 6.13 -6.34 27.51
CA LEU A 83 5.66 -7.21 26.43
C LEU A 83 4.66 -6.42 25.58
N ARG A 84 4.97 -6.21 24.29
CA ARG A 84 4.08 -5.54 23.34
C ARG A 84 3.83 -6.41 22.13
N GLU A 85 2.59 -6.42 21.70
CA GLU A 85 2.18 -6.96 20.41
C GLU A 85 2.69 -6.06 19.27
N LEU A 86 2.99 -6.68 18.13
CA LEU A 86 3.38 -5.95 16.92
C LEU A 86 2.17 -5.21 16.34
N PRO A 87 2.29 -3.93 15.96
CA PRO A 87 1.24 -3.21 15.26
C PRO A 87 0.82 -3.91 13.96
N PRO A 88 -0.43 -3.72 13.51
CA PRO A 88 -0.90 -4.29 12.24
C PRO A 88 -0.15 -3.70 11.04
N THR A 89 0.03 -4.52 10.00
CA THR A 89 0.67 -4.10 8.75
C THR A 89 -0.18 -3.06 8.03
N PRO A 90 0.39 -1.91 7.63
CA PRO A 90 -0.33 -0.87 6.92
C PRO A 90 -0.72 -1.30 5.49
N PRO A 91 -1.76 -0.68 4.89
CA PRO A 91 -2.17 -0.95 3.53
C PRO A 91 -1.11 -0.49 2.49
N PRO A 92 -1.08 -1.11 1.31
CA PRO A 92 -0.17 -0.71 0.23
C PRO A 92 -0.52 0.68 -0.31
N VAL A 93 0.50 1.52 -0.51
CA VAL A 93 0.38 2.90 -0.99
C VAL A 93 0.58 2.95 -2.51
N LEU A 94 -0.25 3.73 -3.22
CA LEU A 94 -0.10 3.97 -4.66
C LEU A 94 1.17 4.79 -4.97
N PRO A 95 1.85 4.52 -6.10
CA PRO A 95 3.05 5.25 -6.48
C PRO A 95 2.71 6.71 -6.80
N ARG A 96 3.45 7.63 -6.19
CA ARG A 96 3.38 9.08 -6.45
C ARG A 96 4.80 9.62 -6.53
N GLU A 97 5.03 10.58 -7.42
CA GLU A 97 6.30 11.29 -7.51
C GLU A 97 6.25 12.54 -6.62
N THR A 98 7.06 12.55 -5.56
CA THR A 98 7.22 13.70 -4.67
C THR A 98 8.66 14.18 -4.74
N ILE A 99 8.87 15.40 -5.22
CA ILE A 99 10.19 16.04 -5.26
C ILE A 99 10.29 16.94 -4.02
N ILE A 100 11.19 16.60 -3.10
CA ILE A 100 11.46 17.40 -1.90
C ILE A 100 12.67 18.30 -2.18
N LYS A 101 12.48 19.61 -2.05
CA LYS A 101 13.56 20.60 -2.10
C LYS A 101 13.92 20.99 -0.66
N GLU A 102 15.12 20.63 -0.24
CA GLU A 102 15.63 20.97 1.09
C GLU A 102 16.27 22.36 1.07
N LEU A 103 15.81 23.22 1.96
CA LEU A 103 16.35 24.56 2.16
C LEU A 103 17.26 24.59 3.39
N PRO A 104 18.31 25.44 3.41
CA PRO A 104 19.24 25.51 4.54
C PRO A 104 18.55 25.86 5.85
N ALA A 105 19.06 25.31 6.95
CA ALA A 105 18.55 25.55 8.29
C ALA A 105 18.77 27.00 8.73
N MET A 106 17.80 27.56 9.44
CA MET A 106 17.99 28.83 10.13
C MET A 106 18.96 28.64 11.32
N PRO A 107 19.84 29.62 11.60
CA PRO A 107 20.76 29.53 12.72
C PRO A 107 20.00 29.48 14.06
N VAL A 108 20.58 28.74 15.01
CA VAL A 108 20.02 28.60 16.36
C VAL A 108 20.30 29.87 17.16
N PRO A 109 19.30 30.43 17.88
CA PRO A 109 19.55 31.54 18.78
C PRO A 109 20.56 31.17 19.89
N PRO A 110 21.39 32.12 20.35
CA PRO A 110 22.41 31.86 21.37
C PRO A 110 21.78 31.48 22.73
N ARG A 111 22.53 30.73 23.54
CA ARG A 111 22.13 30.30 24.89
C ARG A 111 22.29 31.43 25.91
N SER A 112 21.33 31.59 26.83
CA SER A 112 21.49 32.43 28.02
C SER A 112 22.20 31.64 29.14
N VAL A 113 23.00 32.32 29.96
CA VAL A 113 23.69 31.71 31.12
C VAL A 113 23.31 32.51 32.37
N ILE A 114 22.76 31.83 33.37
CA ILE A 114 22.35 32.43 34.65
C ILE A 114 23.28 31.87 35.73
N ILE A 115 24.04 32.74 36.39
CA ILE A 115 24.97 32.36 37.47
C ILE A 115 24.37 32.80 38.80
N GLU A 116 23.80 31.85 39.53
CA GLU A 116 23.29 32.10 40.88
C GLU A 116 24.46 31.98 41.88
N ARG A 117 24.86 33.10 42.48
CA ARG A 117 25.90 33.15 43.51
C ARG A 117 25.22 33.28 44.87
N PHE A 118 25.50 32.36 45.78
CA PHE A 118 25.05 32.49 47.16
C PHE A 118 25.75 33.67 47.86
N PRO A 119 25.05 34.39 48.75
CA PRO A 119 25.67 35.45 49.55
C PRO A 119 26.76 34.86 50.46
N PRO A 120 27.81 35.65 50.78
CA PRO A 120 28.83 35.19 51.71
C PRO A 120 28.21 34.88 53.08
N PRO A 121 28.71 33.83 53.78
CA PRO A 121 28.23 33.51 55.12
C PRO A 121 28.46 34.69 56.07
N PRO A 122 27.57 34.91 57.06
CA PRO A 122 27.75 35.98 58.04
C PRO A 122 29.05 35.78 58.83
N GLU A 123 29.73 36.89 59.15
CA GLU A 123 30.94 36.86 59.97
C GLU A 123 30.64 36.25 61.35
N LYS A 124 31.54 35.40 61.83
CA LYS A 124 31.43 34.82 63.17
C LYS A 124 31.64 35.91 64.23
N PRO A 125 30.87 35.90 65.34
CA PRO A 125 31.03 36.85 66.44
C PRO A 125 32.38 36.71 67.16
#